data_AF-A0A2G2K1C0-F1
#
_entry.id   AF-A0A2G2K1C0-F1
#
_cell.length_a   1.000
_cell.length_b   1.000
_cell.length_c   1.000
_cell.angle_alpha   90.00
_cell.angle_beta   90.00
_cell.angle_gamma   90.00
#
_symmetry.space_group_name_H-M   'P 1'
#
loop_
_entity.id
_entity.type
_entity.pdbx_description
1 polymer ?
#
loop_
_entity_poly.entity_id
_entity_poly.type
_entity_poly.pdbx_seq_one_letter_code
_entity_poly.pdbx_strand_id
1 'polypeptide(L)'
;MTEQTLIESQIKALTIFNANNTMMSTAECATFLKVSVGTVKNRITKNTIIGVFQDGKYHIPKLQFIDKLVASFLSSDNNISVLSEEERIEQGVKAYLKKTMFPQA
;
A
#
# COMPACT_ATOMS: atom_id res chain seq x y z
N MET A 1 12.79 5.25 -20.85
CA MET A 1 11.73 5.28 -19.82
C MET A 1 10.69 4.27 -20.23
N THR A 2 10.42 3.26 -19.40
CA THR A 2 9.46 2.18 -19.71
C THR A 2 8.07 2.56 -19.20
N GLU A 3 7.02 1.93 -19.74
CA GLU A 3 5.64 2.15 -19.31
C GLU A 3 5.45 1.87 -17.82
N GLN A 4 6.08 0.82 -17.29
CA GLN A 4 6.11 0.52 -15.85
C GLN A 4 6.72 1.66 -15.03
N THR A 5 7.88 2.21 -15.42
CA THR A 5 8.49 3.35 -14.70
C THR A 5 7.62 4.61 -14.71
N LEU A 6 6.81 4.81 -15.76
CA LEU A 6 5.87 5.92 -15.84
C LEU A 6 4.73 5.74 -14.83
N ILE A 7 4.14 4.54 -14.75
CA ILE A 7 3.06 4.21 -13.83
C ILE A 7 3.53 4.32 -12.37
N GLU A 8 4.68 3.74 -12.04
CA GLU A 8 5.27 3.85 -10.69
C GLU A 8 5.50 5.30 -10.27
N SER A 9 5.99 6.13 -11.19
CA SER A 9 6.24 7.56 -10.93
C SER A 9 4.95 8.31 -10.66
N GLN A 10 3.88 8.01 -11.39
CA GLN A 10 2.56 8.61 -11.18
C GLN A 10 1.94 8.20 -9.84
N ILE A 11 2.03 6.91 -9.47
CA ILE A 11 1.52 6.40 -8.17
C ILE A 11 2.27 7.06 -7.01
N LYS A 12 3.60 7.20 -7.11
CA LYS A 12 4.41 7.90 -6.10
C LYS A 12 3.99 9.36 -5.98
N ALA A 13 3.82 10.06 -7.10
CA ALA A 13 3.41 11.46 -7.11
C ALA A 13 2.04 11.67 -6.44
N LEU A 14 1.04 10.83 -6.77
CA LEU A 14 -0.28 10.87 -6.15
C LEU A 14 -0.23 10.57 -4.65
N THR A 15 0.60 9.61 -4.24
CA THR A 15 0.78 9.25 -2.82
C THR A 15 1.37 10.41 -2.03
N ILE A 16 2.39 11.09 -2.58
CA ILE A 16 3.01 12.27 -1.96
C ILE A 16 1.99 13.40 -1.84
N PHE A 17 1.24 13.67 -2.90
CA PHE A 17 0.21 14.72 -2.90
C PHE A 17 -0.86 14.48 -1.82
N ASN A 18 -1.39 13.26 -1.73
CA ASN A 18 -2.38 12.89 -0.71
C ASN A 18 -1.79 12.93 0.71
N ALA A 19 -0.55 12.49 0.89
CA ALA A 19 0.12 12.50 2.19
C ALA A 19 0.43 13.93 2.68
N ASN A 20 0.63 14.88 1.76
CA ASN A 20 0.83 16.29 2.10
C ASN A 20 -0.49 16.97 2.52
N ASN A 21 -1.60 16.62 1.87
CA ASN A 21 -2.91 17.22 2.14
C ASN A 21 -3.66 16.58 3.32
N THR A 22 -3.14 15.50 3.91
CA THR A 22 -3.83 14.79 4.99
C THR A 22 -2.96 14.63 6.23
N MET A 23 -3.57 14.87 7.38
CA MET A 23 -3.00 14.55 8.69
C MET A 23 -3.73 13.34 9.28
N MET A 24 -3.03 12.58 10.12
CA MET A 24 -3.60 11.45 10.87
C MET A 24 -3.60 11.76 12.36
N SER A 25 -4.57 11.20 13.06
CA SER A 25 -4.62 11.21 14.52
C SER A 25 -3.60 10.23 15.12
N THR A 26 -3.35 10.33 16.42
CA THR A 26 -2.52 9.35 17.15
C THR A 26 -3.07 7.93 17.09
N ALA A 27 -4.40 7.78 16.99
CA ALA A 27 -5.04 6.46 16.90
C ALA A 27 -4.79 5.83 15.51
N GLU A 28 -4.98 6.60 14.44
CA GLU A 28 -4.70 6.15 13.08
C GLU A 28 -3.21 5.85 12.88
N CYS A 29 -2.33 6.67 13.44
CA CYS A 29 -0.89 6.43 13.41
C CYS A 29 -0.50 5.15 14.15
N ALA A 30 -1.14 4.87 15.28
CA ALA A 30 -0.95 3.64 16.05
C ALA A 30 -1.33 2.40 15.23
N THR A 31 -2.48 2.44 14.56
CA THR A 31 -2.92 1.37 13.65
C THR A 31 -1.96 1.21 12.47
N PHE A 32 -1.55 2.31 11.83
CA PHE A 32 -0.64 2.29 10.69
C PHE A 32 0.72 1.68 11.04
N LEU A 33 1.27 2.04 12.20
CA LEU A 33 2.57 1.53 12.67
C LEU A 33 2.46 0.20 13.43
N LYS A 34 1.25 -0.31 13.66
CA LYS A 34 0.96 -1.50 14.48
C LYS A 34 1.57 -1.42 15.88
N VAL A 35 1.43 -0.27 16.54
CA VAL A 35 1.92 -0.01 17.91
C VAL A 35 0.81 0.54 18.79
N SER A 36 1.03 0.61 20.11
CA SER A 36 0.07 1.25 21.02
C SER A 36 0.03 2.77 20.85
N VAL A 37 -1.13 3.39 21.09
CA VAL A 37 -1.29 4.86 21.08
C VAL A 37 -0.33 5.56 22.04
N GLY A 38 -0.07 4.96 23.21
CA GLY A 38 0.92 5.46 24.16
C GLY A 38 2.34 5.49 23.59
N THR A 39 2.70 4.49 22.79
CA THR A 39 3.99 4.45 22.08
C THR A 39 4.10 5.59 21.08
N VAL A 40 3.03 5.89 20.33
CA VAL A 40 2.99 7.03 19.40
C VAL A 40 3.19 8.34 20.15
N LYS A 41 2.45 8.57 21.24
CA LYS A 41 2.60 9.78 22.07
C LYS A 41 4.02 9.92 22.62
N ASN A 42 4.62 8.84 23.12
CA ASN A 42 6.00 8.84 23.61
C ASN A 42 7.01 9.17 22.49
N ARG A 43 6.78 8.67 21.28
CA ARG A 43 7.63 8.98 20.11
C ARG A 43 7.48 10.42 19.64
N ILE A 44 6.29 11.02 19.79
CA ILE A 44 6.09 12.47 19.57
C ILE A 44 6.89 13.27 20.60
N THR A 45 6.80 12.93 21.88
CA THR A 45 7.57 13.62 22.95
C THR A 45 9.08 13.47 22.80
N LYS A 46 9.55 12.38 22.18
CA LYS A 46 10.96 12.12 21.85
C LYS A 46 11.40 12.70 20.51
N ASN A 47 10.56 13.50 19.84
CA ASN A 47 10.81 14.06 18.51
C ASN A 47 11.15 13.03 17.42
N THR A 48 10.74 11.77 17.60
CA THR A 48 10.90 10.72 16.59
C THR A 48 9.74 10.71 15.58
N ILE A 49 8.56 11.16 16.02
CA ILE A 49 7.39 11.40 15.16
C ILE A 49 7.06 12.88 15.25
N ILE A 50 6.92 13.53 14.10
CA ILE A 50 6.50 14.93 14.02
C ILE A 50 4.98 14.96 14.16
N GLY A 51 4.50 15.62 15.21
CA GLY A 51 3.08 15.84 15.46
C GLY A 51 2.83 17.29 15.88
N VAL A 52 1.78 17.89 15.31
CA VAL A 52 1.27 19.21 15.70
C VAL A 52 0.16 19.00 16.72
N PHE A 53 0.22 19.70 17.85
CA PHE A 53 -0.85 19.68 18.83
C PHE A 53 -1.81 20.85 18.56
N GLN A 54 -3.04 20.55 18.18
CA GLN A 54 -4.08 21.52 17.83
C GLN A 54 -5.42 21.02 18.38
N ASP A 55 -6.26 21.93 18.90
CA ASP A 55 -7.61 21.62 19.41
C ASP A 55 -7.66 20.45 20.42
N GLY A 56 -6.63 20.36 21.27
CA GLY A 56 -6.53 19.32 22.30
C GLY A 56 -6.13 17.93 21.76
N LYS A 57 -5.77 17.81 20.48
CA LYS A 57 -5.42 16.56 19.81
C LYS A 57 -4.09 16.68 19.06
N TYR A 58 -3.42 15.54 18.89
CA TYR A 58 -2.22 15.45 18.05
C TYR A 58 -2.61 15.11 16.62
N HIS A 59 -2.12 15.93 15.69
CA HIS A 59 -2.22 15.78 14.25
C HIS A 59 -0.85 15.48 13.69
N ILE A 60 -0.72 14.35 13.00
CA ILE A 60 0.55 13.78 12.56
C ILE A 60 0.53 13.83 11.03
N PRO A 61 1.40 14.60 10.36
CA PRO A 61 1.45 14.63 8.90
C PRO A 61 1.76 13.25 8.33
N LYS A 62 0.96 12.75 7.37
CA LYS A 62 1.22 11.42 6.77
C LYS A 62 2.51 11.39 5.96
N LEU A 63 2.92 12.57 5.45
CA LEU A 63 4.13 12.78 4.67
C LEU A 63 5.41 12.22 5.32
N GLN A 64 5.51 12.24 6.65
CA GLN A 64 6.69 11.72 7.34
C GLN A 64 6.88 10.20 7.19
N PHE A 65 5.87 9.50 6.68
CA PHE A 65 5.89 8.05 6.45
C PHE A 65 5.85 7.69 4.96
N ILE A 66 6.26 8.59 4.04
CA ILE A 66 6.24 8.34 2.59
C ILE A 66 6.87 6.98 2.24
N ASP A 67 8.05 6.66 2.76
CA ASP A 67 8.74 5.42 2.40
C ASP A 67 7.93 4.18 2.77
N LYS A 68 7.28 4.20 3.93
CA LYS A 68 6.38 3.10 4.37
C LYS A 68 5.09 3.07 3.58
N LEU A 69 4.55 4.23 3.18
CA LEU A 69 3.35 4.31 2.34
C LEU A 69 3.62 3.77 0.94
N VAL A 70 4.70 4.21 0.30
CA VAL A 70 5.13 3.73 -1.01
C VAL A 70 5.47 2.25 -0.95
N ALA A 71 6.19 1.80 0.08
CA ALA A 71 6.46 0.38 0.27
C ALA A 71 5.19 -0.43 0.51
N SER A 72 4.18 0.10 1.22
CA SER A 72 2.90 -0.58 1.38
C SER A 72 2.19 -0.77 0.04
N PHE A 73 2.24 0.22 -0.86
CA PHE A 73 1.68 0.08 -2.21
C PHE A 73 2.45 -0.99 -3.01
N LEU A 74 3.78 -0.88 -3.09
CA LEU A 74 4.62 -1.82 -3.84
C LEU A 74 4.62 -3.25 -3.26
N SER A 75 4.39 -3.40 -1.95
CA SER A 75 4.29 -4.71 -1.30
C SER A 75 2.91 -5.34 -1.47
N SER A 76 1.87 -4.51 -1.69
CA SER A 76 0.53 -5.00 -2.02
C SER A 76 0.48 -5.65 -3.41
N ASP A 77 1.45 -5.35 -4.27
CA ASP A 77 1.61 -5.97 -5.59
C ASP A 77 2.04 -7.44 -5.53
N ASN A 78 2.52 -7.97 -4.40
CA ASN A 78 2.68 -9.42 -4.22
C ASN A 78 1.33 -10.15 -4.04
N ASN A 79 0.21 -9.44 -4.07
CA ASN A 79 -1.15 -9.99 -4.06
C ASN A 79 -2.02 -9.48 -5.22
N ILE A 80 -1.43 -8.83 -6.22
CA ILE A 80 -2.08 -8.75 -7.53
C ILE A 80 -1.60 -9.97 -8.28
N SER A 81 -2.45 -11.00 -8.35
CA SER A 81 -2.27 -12.15 -9.22
C SER A 81 -2.32 -11.70 -10.68
N VAL A 82 -1.25 -11.07 -11.16
CA VAL A 82 -0.90 -11.17 -12.57
C VAL A 82 -0.31 -12.56 -12.68
N LEU A 83 -1.17 -13.55 -12.97
CA LEU A 83 -0.73 -14.90 -13.31
C LEU A 83 0.44 -14.73 -14.27
N SER A 84 1.59 -15.33 -13.95
CA SER A 84 2.71 -15.30 -14.89
C SER A 84 2.23 -15.86 -16.23
N GLU A 85 2.84 -15.47 -17.35
CA GLU A 85 2.41 -15.95 -18.68
C GLU A 85 2.32 -17.49 -18.72
N GLU A 86 3.18 -18.16 -17.96
CA GLU A 86 3.22 -19.61 -17.76
C GLU A 86 1.94 -20.15 -17.11
N GLU A 87 1.44 -19.52 -16.04
CA GLU A 87 0.22 -19.94 -15.34
C GLU A 87 -1.05 -19.70 -16.18
N ARG A 88 -1.06 -18.66 -17.02
CA ARG A 88 -2.17 -18.38 -17.97
C ARG A 88 -2.24 -19.45 -19.06
N ILE A 89 -1.08 -19.88 -19.56
CA ILE A 89 -1.00 -20.95 -20.57
C ILE A 89 -1.47 -22.27 -19.96
N GLU A 90 -1.06 -22.61 -18.74
CA GLU A 90 -1.46 -23.86 -18.09
C GLU A 90 -2.98 -23.94 -17.87
N GLN A 91 -3.61 -22.85 -17.45
CA GLN A 91 -5.07 -22.78 -17.30
C GLN A 91 -5.80 -22.87 -18.65
N GLY A 92 -5.28 -22.20 -19.68
CA GLY A 92 -5.81 -22.28 -21.04
C GLY A 92 -5.76 -23.70 -21.63
N VAL A 93 -4.64 -24.40 -21.42
CA VAL A 93 -4.45 -25.79 -21.86
C VAL A 93 -5.37 -26.74 -21.09
N LYS A 94 -5.51 -26.59 -19.76
CA LYS A 94 -6.44 -27.40 -18.96
C LYS A 94 -7.90 -27.20 -19.39
N ALA A 95 -8.31 -25.96 -19.67
CA ALA A 95 -9.66 -25.66 -20.16
C ALA A 95 -9.93 -26.28 -21.54
N TYR A 96 -8.94 -26.26 -22.43
CA TYR A 96 -9.04 -26.86 -23.76
C TYR A 96 -9.15 -28.39 -23.68
N LEU A 97 -8.28 -29.05 -22.89
CA LEU A 97 -8.31 -30.50 -22.68
C LEU A 97 -9.63 -30.99 -22.08
N LYS A 98 -10.21 -30.24 -21.15
CA LYS A 98 -11.51 -30.58 -20.56
C LYS A 98 -12.65 -30.52 -21.60
N LYS A 99 -12.57 -29.61 -22.56
CA LYS A 99 -13.56 -29.44 -23.64
C LYS A 99 -13.41 -30.48 -24.74
N THR A 100 -12.20 -30.97 -24.99
CA THR A 100 -11.92 -31.97 -26.03
C THR A 100 -12.04 -33.42 -25.55
N MET A 101 -11.81 -33.71 -24.26
CA MET A 101 -11.88 -35.07 -23.71
C MET A 101 -13.25 -35.48 -23.14
N PHE A 102 -14.19 -34.55 -22.97
CA PHE A 102 -15.58 -34.87 -22.61
C PHE A 102 -16.56 -34.08 -23.50
N PRO A 103 -16.77 -34.50 -24.76
CA PRO A 103 -17.92 -34.00 -25.51
C PRO A 103 -19.17 -34.46 -24.77
N GLN A 104 -19.97 -33.52 -24.24
CA GLN A 104 -21.31 -33.83 -23.77
C GLN A 104 -22.10 -34.36 -24.97
N ALA A 105 -22.37 -35.67 -24.94
CA ALA A 105 -23.34 -36.35 -25.79
C ALA A 105 -24.75 -36.18 -25.22
#